data_AF-A0A8T5EZ10-F1
#
_entry.id   AF-A0A8T5EZ10-F1
#
_cell.length_a   1.000
_cell.length_b   1.000
_cell.length_c   1.000
_cell.angle_alpha   90.00
_cell.angle_beta   90.00
_cell.angle_gamma   90.00
#
_symmetry.space_group_name_H-M   'P 1'
#
loop_
_entity.id
_entity.type
_entity.pdbx_description
1 polymer ?
#
loop_
_entity_poly.entity_id
_entity_poly.type
_entity_poly.pdbx_seq_one_letter_code
_entity_poly.pdbx_strand_id
1 'polypeptide(L)'
;MTSIKEERIRKITNLYYSKPEIQETIFNFSRNREISPRYFEGFGKRPDTFEYINDVMGVVQKGATSLHCSEELWENPLDLVTGMSSKEQDELRIGWDLLLDIDCKWFDYSKLAAQAIVKTLEQHGIKNMGVKFSGSKGFHILIPWKAFPKEINGVPSKDLFPEVPRKLAGYLRYYSEKIMKTMLPEDFEKQFKDVGIKKGIKCKSCNEIVNTSEIAEMYCSFCGIGETRKLEKGNTKIFKCVNCNRPLEKQNAREIHECARCGINSEKNPSNFSEGIENDLYEIMGLDIVLVSPRHLFRMPYSLHEKTSLASAVIEKDKISEFDFKHANPLKVKVNNFMPDSIEGEAKNFVIQALDWAKDNMKEVTNKATGKYSNFKPIKLDSIKEENFPPCVKLILKGLVDGRKRGLFVLINLFRSIGMDQKILEKKLQEWNQRNEVPLKQGYITSQLSWAYKRKPIMPQNCKDFYQGLGVCVPDGVCARIKNPVNYVVRKDFLEKSQKKFIKKKSVKKKVAKKKIVKKRKFDIREK
;
A
#
# COMPACT_ATOMS: atom_id res chain seq x y z
N MET A 1 37.67 -5.11 13.84
CA MET A 1 38.38 -3.81 13.90
C MET A 1 37.46 -2.77 13.30
N THR A 2 37.09 -1.74 14.06
CA THR A 2 36.36 -0.57 13.56
C THR A 2 37.21 0.16 12.52
N SER A 3 36.60 0.63 11.43
CA SER A 3 37.35 1.35 10.40
C SER A 3 37.84 2.71 10.94
N ILE A 4 38.99 3.20 10.48
CA ILE A 4 39.49 4.55 10.81
C ILE A 4 38.43 5.63 10.54
N LYS A 5 37.61 5.41 9.50
CA LYS A 5 36.49 6.28 9.15
C LYS A 5 35.42 6.29 10.25
N GLU A 6 35.03 5.12 10.75
CA GLU A 6 34.06 4.99 11.84
C GLU A 6 34.54 5.66 13.13
N GLU A 7 35.80 5.48 13.52
CA GLU A 7 36.35 6.14 14.72
C GLU A 7 36.33 7.67 14.60
N ARG A 8 36.66 8.21 13.43
CA ARG A 8 36.57 9.66 13.17
C ARG A 8 35.13 10.16 13.27
N ILE A 9 34.18 9.43 12.70
CA ILE A 9 32.74 9.76 12.79
C ILE A 9 32.33 9.80 14.26
N ARG A 10 32.64 8.76 15.05
CA ARG A 10 32.27 8.69 16.48
C ARG A 10 32.87 9.82 17.31
N LYS A 11 34.11 10.23 17.03
CA LYS A 11 34.74 11.37 17.71
C LYS A 11 34.02 12.69 17.40
N ILE A 12 33.69 12.93 16.12
CA ILE A 12 32.94 14.13 15.70
C ILE A 12 31.54 14.12 16.30
N THR A 13 30.87 12.97 16.29
CA THR A 13 29.53 12.77 16.85
C THR A 13 29.48 13.16 18.34
N ASN A 14 30.38 12.63 19.16
CA ASN A 14 30.41 12.96 20.59
C ASN A 14 30.65 14.46 20.85
N LEU A 15 31.60 15.07 20.14
CA LEU A 15 31.91 16.49 20.26
C LEU A 15 30.75 17.38 19.80
N TYR A 16 30.04 16.96 18.75
CA TYR A 16 28.95 17.75 18.19
C TYR A 16 27.70 17.70 19.06
N TYR A 17 27.29 16.51 19.48
CA TYR A 17 26.10 16.35 20.30
C TYR A 17 26.30 16.84 21.74
N SER A 18 27.54 17.05 22.21
CA SER A 18 27.76 17.64 23.54
C SER A 18 27.39 19.13 23.60
N LYS A 19 27.24 19.81 22.46
CA LYS A 19 26.82 21.21 22.39
C LYS A 19 25.40 21.38 22.96
N PRO A 20 25.18 22.22 23.99
CA PRO A 20 23.86 22.39 24.61
C PRO A 20 22.75 22.75 23.63
N GLU A 21 23.02 23.71 22.72
CA GLU A 21 22.07 24.15 21.68
C GLU A 21 21.57 23.00 20.78
N ILE A 22 22.43 22.02 20.49
CA ILE A 22 22.09 20.86 19.66
C ILE A 22 21.23 19.88 20.45
N GLN A 23 21.57 19.62 21.70
CA GLN A 23 20.78 18.75 22.58
C GLN A 23 19.38 19.31 22.79
N GLU A 24 19.29 20.60 23.11
CA GLU A 24 18.01 21.30 23.30
C GLU A 24 17.16 21.24 22.03
N THR A 25 17.75 21.53 20.86
CA THR A 25 16.99 21.52 19.60
C THR A 25 16.44 20.14 19.27
N ILE A 26 17.25 19.09 19.45
CA ILE A 26 16.83 17.72 19.18
C ILE A 26 15.78 17.28 20.20
N PHE A 27 16.01 17.55 21.48
CA PHE A 27 15.08 17.21 22.56
C PHE A 27 13.72 17.89 22.33
N ASN A 28 13.71 19.20 22.09
CA ASN A 28 12.49 19.97 21.86
C ASN A 28 11.73 19.48 20.62
N PHE A 29 12.44 19.17 19.53
CA PHE A 29 11.80 18.64 18.32
C PHE A 29 11.26 17.22 18.50
N SER A 30 11.87 16.43 19.38
CA SER A 30 11.49 15.03 19.63
C SER A 30 10.24 14.86 20.51
N ARG A 31 9.79 15.94 21.16
CA ARG A 31 8.60 15.93 22.03
C ARG A 31 7.39 15.39 21.28
N ASN A 32 6.65 14.51 21.94
CA ASN A 32 5.48 13.80 21.41
C ASN A 32 5.76 12.95 20.16
N ARG A 33 7.02 12.61 19.86
CA ARG A 33 7.36 11.71 18.75
C ARG A 33 7.96 10.42 19.27
N GLU A 34 7.72 9.34 18.53
CA GLU A 34 8.50 8.13 18.70
C GLU A 34 9.90 8.38 18.16
N ILE A 35 10.94 8.16 18.97
CA ILE A 35 12.34 8.32 18.56
C ILE A 35 12.98 6.97 18.24
N SER A 36 14.05 7.00 17.45
CA SER A 36 14.93 5.86 17.29
C SER A 36 16.36 6.33 17.01
N PRO A 37 17.34 6.02 17.87
CA PRO A 37 18.74 6.23 17.55
C PRO A 37 19.17 5.24 16.46
N ARG A 38 20.07 5.68 15.59
CA ARG A 38 20.72 4.84 14.59
C ARG A 38 22.18 4.65 14.97
N TYR A 39 22.58 3.39 15.03
CA TYR A 39 23.94 2.93 15.21
C TYR A 39 24.51 2.50 13.85
N PHE A 40 25.81 2.19 13.79
CA PHE A 40 26.42 1.64 12.57
C PHE A 40 25.76 0.32 12.12
N GLU A 41 25.34 -0.50 13.07
CA GLU A 41 24.75 -1.84 12.84
C GLU A 41 23.25 -1.81 12.54
N GLY A 42 22.56 -0.70 12.80
CA GLY A 42 21.12 -0.58 12.58
C GLY A 42 20.42 0.43 13.49
N PHE A 43 19.09 0.39 13.48
CA PHE A 43 18.26 1.21 14.36
C PHE A 43 18.14 0.59 15.75
N GLY A 44 17.99 1.44 16.76
CA GLY A 44 17.68 1.07 18.12
C GLY A 44 16.28 0.45 18.26
N LYS A 45 16.00 -0.09 19.45
CA LYS A 45 14.68 -0.62 19.79
C LYS A 45 13.63 0.50 19.80
N ARG A 46 12.38 0.09 19.59
CA ARG A 46 11.22 0.97 19.43
C ARG A 46 9.99 0.34 20.13
N PRO A 47 9.04 1.16 20.65
CA PRO A 47 9.10 2.62 20.71
C PRO A 47 10.13 3.12 21.74
N ASP A 48 10.47 4.39 21.66
CA ASP A 48 11.37 5.06 22.59
C ASP A 48 11.05 6.57 22.61
N THR A 49 11.52 7.29 23.64
CA THR A 49 11.37 8.75 23.80
C THR A 49 12.57 9.34 24.55
N PHE A 50 12.79 10.64 24.42
CA PHE A 50 13.67 11.38 25.33
C PHE A 50 12.82 12.02 26.44
N GLU A 51 13.14 11.71 27.70
CA GLU A 51 12.48 12.28 28.87
C GLU A 51 13.22 13.55 29.35
N TYR A 52 14.55 13.51 29.27
CA TYR A 52 15.46 14.59 29.66
C TYR A 52 16.38 14.97 28.49
N ILE A 53 16.85 16.23 28.48
CA ILE A 53 17.78 16.73 27.45
C ILE A 53 19.05 15.86 27.38
N ASN A 54 19.56 15.42 28.54
CA ASN A 54 20.76 14.59 28.63
C ASN A 54 20.59 13.19 28.00
N ASP A 55 19.36 12.73 27.74
CA ASP A 55 19.11 11.45 27.06
C ASP A 55 19.66 11.46 25.63
N VAL A 56 19.68 12.63 24.98
CA VAL A 56 20.30 12.83 23.67
C VAL A 56 21.78 12.41 23.72
N MET A 57 22.51 12.88 24.73
CA MET A 57 23.90 12.45 24.94
C MET A 57 24.01 11.02 25.45
N GLY A 58 23.07 10.55 26.26
CA GLY A 58 23.03 9.17 26.75
C GLY A 58 23.00 8.14 25.61
N VAL A 59 22.21 8.36 24.56
CA VAL A 59 22.19 7.47 23.39
C VAL A 59 23.43 7.61 22.51
N VAL A 60 24.01 8.80 22.42
CA VAL A 60 25.27 9.04 21.69
C VAL A 60 26.45 8.33 22.37
N GLN A 61 26.52 8.36 23.70
CA GLN A 61 27.53 7.63 24.48
C GLN A 61 27.41 6.10 24.31
N LYS A 62 26.18 5.59 24.08
CA LYS A 62 25.92 4.20 23.68
C LYS A 62 26.28 3.90 22.22
N GLY A 63 26.76 4.91 21.49
CA GLY A 63 27.29 4.77 20.13
C GLY A 63 26.35 5.17 19.01
N ALA A 64 25.24 5.86 19.29
CA ALA A 64 24.35 6.38 18.26
C ALA A 64 25.07 7.44 17.40
N THR A 65 24.92 7.35 16.08
CA THR A 65 25.52 8.31 15.12
C THR A 65 24.49 9.27 14.55
N SER A 66 23.23 8.86 14.52
CA SER A 66 22.10 9.68 14.06
C SER A 66 20.88 9.41 14.92
N LEU A 67 19.99 10.38 14.98
CA LEU A 67 18.77 10.37 15.76
C LEU A 67 17.59 10.65 14.81
N HIS A 68 16.57 9.80 14.88
CA HIS A 68 15.40 9.84 14.02
C HIS A 68 14.12 9.90 14.85
N CYS A 69 13.04 10.41 14.28
CA CYS A 69 11.73 10.48 14.92
C CYS A 69 10.57 10.25 13.94
N SER A 70 9.37 10.00 14.48
CA SER A 70 8.14 9.84 13.69
C SER A 70 7.59 11.16 13.17
N GLU A 71 6.91 11.12 12.02
CA GLU A 71 6.07 12.23 11.51
C GLU A 71 4.81 12.42 12.35
N GLU A 72 4.27 11.29 12.82
CA GLU A 72 3.15 11.23 13.75
C GLU A 72 3.54 11.77 15.13
N LEU A 73 2.59 12.45 15.74
CA LEU A 73 2.64 12.97 17.10
C LEU A 73 1.71 12.13 17.98
N TRP A 74 2.24 11.68 19.10
CA TRP A 74 1.59 10.77 20.04
C TRP A 74 1.41 11.45 21.39
N GLU A 75 0.30 11.12 22.06
CA GLU A 75 0.08 11.54 23.45
C GLU A 75 1.21 10.98 24.33
N ASN A 76 1.44 9.67 24.25
CA ASN A 76 2.57 8.98 24.84
C ASN A 76 3.17 7.98 23.82
N PRO A 77 4.36 8.24 23.25
CA PRO A 77 4.99 7.34 22.29
C PRO A 77 5.27 5.93 22.83
N LEU A 78 5.47 5.77 24.14
CA LEU A 78 5.80 4.47 24.74
C LEU A 78 4.63 3.48 24.76
N ASP A 79 3.40 3.96 24.56
CA ASP A 79 2.21 3.11 24.49
C ASP A 79 2.09 2.39 23.13
N LEU A 80 2.93 2.73 22.15
CA LEU A 80 2.90 2.12 20.83
C LEU A 80 3.34 0.65 20.85
N VAL A 81 2.49 -0.23 20.35
CA VAL A 81 2.77 -1.67 20.23
C VAL A 81 2.83 -2.09 18.77
N THR A 82 3.83 -2.91 18.43
CA THR A 82 3.95 -3.50 17.10
C THR A 82 2.74 -4.37 16.77
N GLY A 83 2.04 -4.05 15.68
CA GLY A 83 0.85 -4.78 15.22
C GLY A 83 -0.48 -4.13 15.61
N MET A 84 -0.47 -2.93 16.21
CA MET A 84 -1.67 -2.11 16.40
C MET A 84 -2.42 -1.89 15.08
N SER A 85 -3.74 -1.94 15.16
CA SER A 85 -4.65 -1.51 14.11
C SER A 85 -4.59 0.00 13.91
N SER A 86 -5.08 0.48 12.75
CA SER A 86 -5.16 1.93 12.48
C SER A 86 -5.96 2.66 13.54
N LYS A 87 -7.10 2.09 13.98
CA LYS A 87 -7.96 2.71 14.98
C LYS A 87 -7.26 2.87 16.35
N GLU A 88 -6.54 1.85 16.80
CA GLU A 88 -5.76 1.93 18.05
C GLU A 88 -4.64 2.98 17.96
N GLN A 89 -4.04 3.15 16.78
CA GLN A 89 -3.07 4.23 16.56
C GLN A 89 -3.74 5.60 16.57
N ASP A 90 -4.91 5.75 15.95
CA ASP A 90 -5.67 7.00 15.89
C ASP A 90 -6.10 7.47 17.30
N GLU A 91 -6.37 6.54 18.22
CA GLU A 91 -6.68 6.82 19.63
C GLU A 91 -5.49 7.44 20.38
N LEU A 92 -4.25 7.02 20.07
CA LEU A 92 -3.02 7.57 20.67
C LEU A 92 -2.47 8.80 19.93
N ARG A 93 -2.89 9.01 18.68
CA ARG A 93 -2.37 10.08 17.83
C ARG A 93 -3.03 11.41 18.16
N ILE A 94 -2.19 12.40 18.46
CA ILE A 94 -2.63 13.79 18.68
C ILE A 94 -2.50 14.65 17.42
N GLY A 95 -1.65 14.26 16.48
CA GLY A 95 -1.44 14.96 15.21
C GLY A 95 -0.41 14.28 14.32
N TRP A 96 -0.10 14.88 13.18
CA TRP A 96 0.96 14.43 12.26
C TRP A 96 1.44 15.63 11.45
N ASP A 97 2.76 15.80 11.36
CA ASP A 97 3.30 16.81 10.47
C ASP A 97 3.42 16.26 9.05
N LEU A 98 3.22 17.10 8.05
CA LEU A 98 3.53 16.72 6.67
C LEU A 98 5.02 16.94 6.44
N LEU A 99 5.76 15.83 6.34
CA LEU A 99 7.17 15.83 5.96
C LEU A 99 7.33 15.35 4.51
N LEU A 100 8.14 16.09 3.75
CA LEU A 100 8.46 15.80 2.36
C LEU A 100 9.97 15.58 2.27
N ASP A 101 10.42 14.35 1.98
CA ASP A 101 11.83 14.03 1.69
C ASP A 101 12.05 14.07 0.18
N ILE A 102 13.02 14.90 -0.20
CA ILE A 102 13.40 15.20 -1.57
C ILE A 102 14.81 14.67 -1.72
N ASP A 103 14.95 13.44 -2.19
CA ASP A 103 16.26 12.81 -2.43
C ASP A 103 16.36 12.39 -3.90
N CYS A 104 17.16 13.14 -4.65
CA CYS A 104 17.44 12.81 -6.03
C CYS A 104 18.93 12.50 -6.22
N LYS A 105 19.25 11.81 -7.32
CA LYS A 105 20.63 11.41 -7.61
C LYS A 105 21.57 12.60 -7.79
N TRP A 106 21.03 13.76 -8.19
CA TRP A 106 21.77 14.96 -8.59
C TRP A 106 21.44 16.16 -7.69
N PHE A 107 22.36 16.51 -6.78
CA PHE A 107 22.09 17.48 -5.73
C PHE A 107 21.51 18.84 -6.19
N ASP A 108 21.98 19.39 -7.31
CA ASP A 108 21.45 20.65 -7.84
C ASP A 108 19.99 20.55 -8.28
N TYR A 109 19.57 19.38 -8.76
CA TYR A 109 18.17 19.10 -9.07
C TYR A 109 17.33 18.88 -7.80
N SER A 110 17.92 18.38 -6.71
CA SER A 110 17.25 18.37 -5.40
C SER A 110 16.99 19.79 -4.91
N LYS A 111 17.89 20.75 -5.17
CA LYS A 111 17.64 22.18 -4.88
C LYS A 111 16.48 22.72 -5.70
N LEU A 112 16.49 22.48 -7.02
CA LEU A 112 15.40 22.91 -7.91
C LEU A 112 14.05 22.31 -7.50
N ALA A 113 14.02 21.02 -7.14
CA ALA A 113 12.82 20.34 -6.66
C ALA A 113 12.32 20.94 -5.34
N ALA A 114 13.21 21.17 -4.38
CA ALA A 114 12.88 21.83 -3.12
C ALA A 114 12.34 23.25 -3.34
N GLN A 115 12.98 24.05 -4.19
CA GLN A 115 12.49 25.38 -4.56
C GLN A 115 11.11 25.34 -5.24
N ALA A 116 10.89 24.39 -6.15
CA ALA A 116 9.61 24.21 -6.80
C ALA A 116 8.50 23.84 -5.80
N ILE A 117 8.80 22.97 -4.84
CA ILE A 117 7.85 22.59 -3.78
C ILE A 117 7.55 23.76 -2.84
N VAL A 118 8.58 24.51 -2.41
CA VAL A 118 8.40 25.73 -1.61
C VAL A 118 7.49 26.71 -2.33
N LYS A 119 7.77 27.03 -3.61
CA LYS A 119 6.93 27.94 -4.40
C LYS A 119 5.50 27.43 -4.56
N THR A 120 5.32 26.12 -4.75
CA THR A 120 3.98 25.52 -4.75
C THR A 120 3.27 25.80 -3.43
N LEU A 121 3.90 25.49 -2.29
CA LEU A 121 3.29 25.70 -0.97
C LEU A 121 2.92 27.17 -0.73
N GLU A 122 3.79 28.10 -1.12
CA GLU A 122 3.54 29.54 -1.02
C GLU A 122 2.38 30.01 -1.90
N GLN A 123 2.28 29.51 -3.13
CA GLN A 123 1.14 29.76 -4.03
C GLN A 123 -0.19 29.24 -3.46
N HIS A 124 -0.13 28.25 -2.55
CA HIS A 124 -1.30 27.71 -1.85
C HIS A 124 -1.56 28.37 -0.49
N GLY A 125 -0.83 29.44 -0.16
CA GLY A 125 -1.02 30.22 1.06
C GLY A 125 -0.24 29.74 2.28
N ILE A 126 0.59 28.70 2.15
CA ILE A 126 1.44 28.21 3.24
C ILE A 126 2.71 29.04 3.27
N LYS A 127 2.86 29.86 4.31
CA LYS A 127 4.01 30.73 4.55
C LYS A 127 4.95 30.12 5.58
N ASN A 128 4.41 29.44 6.57
CA ASN A 128 5.14 28.85 7.69
C ASN A 128 5.50 27.39 7.41
N MET A 129 6.68 27.17 6.84
CA MET A 129 7.23 25.84 6.58
C MET A 129 8.70 25.77 7.01
N GLY A 130 9.11 24.59 7.49
CA GLY A 130 10.50 24.30 7.81
C GLY A 130 11.22 23.70 6.60
N VAL A 131 12.43 24.16 6.29
CA VAL A 131 13.28 23.53 5.26
C VAL A 131 14.61 23.15 5.90
N LYS A 132 15.08 21.94 5.62
CA LYS A 132 16.41 21.50 6.07
C LYS A 132 17.10 20.62 5.04
N PHE A 133 18.42 20.59 5.11
CA PHE A 133 19.22 19.59 4.41
C PHE A 133 19.06 18.21 5.05
N SER A 134 18.96 17.15 4.25
CA SER A 134 18.79 15.77 4.74
C SER A 134 20.06 15.19 5.39
N GLY A 135 21.21 15.83 5.14
CA GLY A 135 22.53 15.36 5.58
C GLY A 135 23.32 14.65 4.47
N SER A 136 22.73 14.44 3.29
CA SER A 136 23.38 13.77 2.15
C SER A 136 23.21 14.53 0.83
N LYS A 137 22.16 14.25 0.06
CA LYS A 137 21.94 14.86 -1.28
C LYS A 137 20.53 15.41 -1.45
N GLY A 138 19.80 15.58 -0.35
CA GLY A 138 18.40 15.92 -0.39
C GLY A 138 18.00 16.99 0.61
N PHE A 139 16.71 17.30 0.63
CA PHE A 139 16.09 18.27 1.51
C PHE A 139 14.85 17.68 2.14
N HIS A 140 14.55 18.07 3.38
CA HIS A 140 13.25 17.83 3.97
C HIS A 140 12.49 19.15 4.10
N ILE A 141 11.22 19.13 3.71
CA ILE A 141 10.29 20.24 3.93
C ILE A 141 9.22 19.77 4.92
N LEU A 142 8.97 20.58 5.95
CA LEU A 142 8.02 20.29 7.03
C LEU A 142 6.91 21.33 7.02
N ILE A 143 5.67 20.87 7.10
CA ILE A 143 4.50 21.69 7.41
C ILE A 143 3.94 21.19 8.73
N PRO A 144 3.94 22.02 9.80
CA PRO A 144 3.42 21.61 11.10
C PRO A 144 1.95 21.21 11.02
N TRP A 145 1.57 20.19 11.78
CA TRP A 145 0.19 19.69 11.84
C TRP A 145 -0.81 20.79 12.23
N LYS A 146 -0.36 21.75 13.04
CA LYS A 146 -1.15 22.90 13.50
C LYS A 146 -1.57 23.80 12.34
N ALA A 147 -0.89 23.79 11.20
CA ALA A 147 -1.28 24.55 10.02
C ALA A 147 -2.54 23.98 9.33
N PHE A 148 -2.87 22.71 9.57
CA PHE A 148 -4.00 22.04 8.94
C PHE A 148 -5.32 22.39 9.64
N PRO A 149 -6.47 22.34 8.93
CA PRO A 149 -7.77 22.50 9.57
C PRO A 149 -7.99 21.39 10.61
N LYS A 150 -8.70 21.67 11.71
CA LYS A 150 -9.03 20.65 12.74
C LYS A 150 -9.81 19.46 12.20
N GLU A 151 -10.67 19.71 11.22
CA GLU A 151 -11.52 18.69 10.60
C GLU A 151 -11.53 18.84 9.08
N ILE A 152 -11.61 17.70 8.39
CA ILE A 152 -11.75 17.61 6.94
C ILE A 152 -12.96 16.71 6.68
N ASN A 153 -14.00 17.26 6.04
CA ASN A 153 -15.27 16.56 5.78
C ASN A 153 -15.91 15.92 7.04
N GLY A 154 -15.82 16.60 8.18
CA GLY A 154 -16.38 16.13 9.46
C GLY A 154 -15.58 15.02 10.15
N VAL A 155 -14.37 14.72 9.67
CA VAL A 155 -13.44 13.79 10.33
C VAL A 155 -12.28 14.61 10.92
N PRO A 156 -11.89 14.36 12.20
CA PRO A 156 -10.71 15.00 12.79
C PRO A 156 -9.46 14.76 11.95
N SER A 157 -8.71 15.82 11.65
CA SER A 157 -7.55 15.73 10.76
C SER A 157 -6.46 14.82 11.31
N LYS A 158 -6.32 14.71 12.63
CA LYS A 158 -5.37 13.80 13.29
C LYS A 158 -5.61 12.32 12.94
N ASP A 159 -6.84 11.94 12.60
CA ASP A 159 -7.23 10.55 12.29
C ASP A 159 -7.07 10.21 10.80
N LEU A 160 -6.66 11.18 9.97
CA LEU A 160 -6.56 11.03 8.52
C LEU A 160 -5.18 10.61 8.02
N PHE A 161 -4.28 10.25 8.93
CA PHE A 161 -2.98 9.66 8.60
C PHE A 161 -3.12 8.16 8.29
N PRO A 162 -2.45 7.61 7.27
CA PRO A 162 -1.55 8.26 6.30
C PRO A 162 -2.26 8.76 5.03
N GLU A 163 -3.57 8.55 4.89
CA GLU A 163 -4.27 8.69 3.60
C GLU A 163 -4.31 10.13 3.08
N VAL A 164 -4.59 11.11 3.95
CA VAL A 164 -4.56 12.53 3.55
C VAL A 164 -3.15 12.97 3.20
N PRO A 165 -2.11 12.81 4.04
CA PRO A 165 -0.78 13.26 3.67
C PRO A 165 -0.22 12.59 2.40
N ARG A 166 -0.62 11.37 2.05
CA ARG A 166 -0.31 10.76 0.74
C ARG A 166 -0.93 11.51 -0.44
N LYS A 167 -2.19 11.94 -0.30
CA LYS A 167 -2.88 12.75 -1.32
C LYS A 167 -2.19 14.11 -1.45
N LEU A 168 -1.82 14.73 -0.33
CA LEU A 168 -1.09 16.00 -0.30
C LEU A 168 0.27 15.89 -0.99
N ALA A 169 1.09 14.88 -0.66
CA ALA A 169 2.37 14.64 -1.32
C ALA A 169 2.20 14.35 -2.82
N GLY A 170 1.18 13.57 -3.19
CA GLY A 170 0.85 13.31 -4.58
C GLY A 170 0.50 14.58 -5.37
N TYR A 171 -0.28 15.48 -4.77
CA TYR A 171 -0.65 16.76 -5.36
C TYR A 171 0.56 17.68 -5.50
N LEU A 172 1.39 17.77 -4.45
CA LEU A 172 2.63 18.55 -4.49
C LEU A 172 3.56 18.09 -5.60
N ARG A 173 3.71 16.77 -5.77
CA ARG A 173 4.47 16.20 -6.89
C ARG A 173 3.94 16.71 -8.23
N TYR A 174 2.64 16.61 -8.46
CA TYR A 174 2.00 17.03 -9.71
C TYR A 174 2.14 18.53 -9.98
N TYR A 175 1.85 19.38 -8.99
CA TYR A 175 1.87 20.82 -9.17
C TYR A 175 3.29 21.34 -9.29
N SER A 176 4.20 20.87 -8.43
CA SER A 176 5.58 21.33 -8.40
C SER A 176 6.37 20.91 -9.63
N GLU A 177 5.99 19.85 -10.34
CA GLU A 177 6.60 19.52 -11.63
C GLU A 177 6.41 20.66 -12.64
N LYS A 178 5.21 21.27 -12.69
CA LYS A 178 4.93 22.38 -13.62
C LYS A 178 5.79 23.59 -13.30
N ILE A 179 5.95 23.89 -12.01
CA ILE A 179 6.83 24.94 -11.52
C ILE A 179 8.30 24.62 -11.83
N MET A 180 8.73 23.37 -11.61
CA MET A 180 10.11 22.94 -11.86
C MET A 180 10.46 23.03 -13.34
N LYS A 181 9.54 22.69 -14.25
CA LYS A 181 9.73 22.83 -15.72
C LYS A 181 10.18 24.23 -16.11
N THR A 182 9.68 25.28 -15.46
CA THR A 182 10.07 26.66 -15.77
C THR A 182 11.41 27.08 -15.14
N MET A 183 12.02 26.23 -14.31
CA MET A 183 13.32 26.47 -13.66
C MET A 183 14.44 25.58 -14.18
N LEU A 184 14.14 24.67 -15.12
CA LEU A 184 15.17 23.82 -15.70
C LEU A 184 16.17 24.67 -16.49
N PRO A 185 17.47 24.34 -16.42
CA PRO A 185 18.49 25.05 -17.19
C PRO A 185 18.34 24.75 -18.69
N GLU A 186 18.79 25.68 -19.54
CA GLU A 186 18.67 25.56 -21.01
C GLU A 186 19.37 24.32 -21.58
N ASP A 187 20.45 23.88 -20.94
CA ASP A 187 21.23 22.71 -21.33
C ASP A 187 20.72 21.40 -20.69
N PHE A 188 19.59 21.41 -19.97
CA PHE A 188 19.01 20.24 -19.32
C PHE A 188 18.95 19.00 -20.23
N GLU A 189 18.45 19.16 -21.46
CA GLU A 189 18.37 18.03 -22.41
C GLU A 189 19.73 17.49 -22.81
N LYS A 190 20.75 18.35 -22.88
CA LYS A 190 22.13 17.94 -23.15
C LYS A 190 22.73 17.20 -21.95
N GLN A 191 22.50 17.69 -20.74
CA GLN A 191 22.98 17.05 -19.50
C GLN A 191 22.44 15.63 -19.33
N PHE A 192 21.21 15.38 -19.78
CA PHE A 192 20.54 14.07 -19.65
C PHE A 192 20.41 13.31 -20.98
N LYS A 193 21.23 13.62 -21.98
CA LYS A 193 21.23 12.89 -23.25
C LYS A 193 21.66 11.43 -23.07
N ASP A 194 22.73 11.22 -22.32
CA ASP A 194 23.36 9.91 -22.10
C ASP A 194 23.05 9.31 -20.72
N VAL A 195 22.16 9.96 -19.96
CA VAL A 195 21.72 9.53 -18.64
C VAL A 195 20.39 8.81 -18.78
N GLY A 196 20.27 7.63 -18.19
CA GLY A 196 19.05 6.81 -18.21
C GLY A 196 17.92 7.37 -17.36
N ILE A 197 17.38 8.54 -17.73
CA ILE A 197 16.11 9.05 -17.21
C ILE A 197 14.98 8.35 -17.97
N LYS A 198 13.95 7.93 -17.23
CA LYS A 198 12.76 7.34 -17.84
C LYS A 198 12.09 8.35 -18.78
N LYS A 199 11.76 7.94 -20.00
CA LYS A 199 11.05 8.77 -20.99
C LYS A 199 9.81 8.05 -21.49
N GLY A 200 8.77 8.81 -21.85
CA GLY A 200 7.57 8.24 -22.42
C GLY A 200 6.47 9.25 -22.64
N ILE A 201 5.33 8.77 -23.13
CA ILE A 201 4.12 9.58 -23.27
C ILE A 201 3.57 9.87 -21.87
N LYS A 202 3.23 11.12 -21.60
CA LYS A 202 2.66 11.56 -20.32
C LYS A 202 1.16 11.71 -20.39
N CYS A 203 0.50 11.38 -19.28
CA CYS A 203 -0.89 11.74 -19.04
C CYS A 203 -0.98 13.21 -18.66
N LYS A 204 -1.71 14.06 -19.40
CA LYS A 204 -1.85 15.49 -19.08
C LYS A 204 -2.58 15.75 -17.75
N SER A 205 -3.36 14.78 -17.24
CA SER A 205 -4.07 14.93 -15.97
C SER A 205 -3.18 14.75 -14.74
N CYS A 206 -2.22 13.82 -14.78
CA CYS A 206 -1.38 13.47 -13.61
C CYS A 206 0.13 13.48 -13.87
N ASN A 207 0.55 13.80 -15.10
CA ASN A 207 1.91 13.81 -15.64
C ASN A 207 2.71 12.51 -15.50
N GLU A 208 2.09 11.40 -15.12
CA GLU A 208 2.75 10.09 -15.11
C GLU A 208 3.05 9.61 -16.53
N ILE A 209 4.19 8.94 -16.69
CA ILE A 209 4.47 8.15 -17.88
C ILE A 209 3.50 6.97 -17.94
N VAL A 210 2.84 6.84 -19.09
CA VAL A 210 1.77 5.87 -19.31
C VAL A 210 2.29 4.60 -19.97
N ASN A 211 1.49 3.53 -19.89
CA ASN A 211 1.79 2.31 -20.61
C ASN A 211 1.36 2.48 -22.07
N THR A 212 2.30 2.34 -22.99
CA THR A 212 2.00 2.30 -24.43
C THR A 212 1.91 0.85 -24.89
N SER A 213 0.80 0.53 -25.55
CA SER A 213 0.58 -0.74 -26.22
C SER A 213 0.17 -0.47 -27.66
N GLU A 214 0.17 -1.51 -28.48
CA GLU A 214 -0.28 -1.45 -29.85
C GLU A 214 -1.53 -2.31 -30.01
N ILE A 215 -2.57 -1.78 -30.65
CA ILE A 215 -3.74 -2.55 -31.04
C ILE A 215 -3.61 -2.81 -32.53
N ALA A 216 -3.61 -4.07 -32.93
CA ALA A 216 -3.54 -4.47 -34.33
C ALA A 216 -4.55 -5.58 -34.63
N GLU A 217 -4.98 -5.62 -35.88
CA GLU A 217 -5.80 -6.70 -36.42
C GLU A 217 -4.87 -7.81 -36.90
N MET A 218 -5.04 -9.00 -36.33
CA MET A 218 -4.31 -10.20 -36.72
C MET A 218 -5.17 -10.98 -37.69
N TYR A 219 -4.80 -10.99 -38.97
CA TYR A 219 -5.61 -11.55 -40.06
C TYR A 219 -4.94 -12.75 -40.72
N CYS A 220 -5.72 -13.78 -41.03
CA CYS A 220 -5.26 -14.92 -41.83
C CYS A 220 -5.74 -14.76 -43.27
N SER A 221 -4.83 -14.40 -44.18
CA SER A 221 -5.12 -14.26 -45.62
C SER A 221 -5.66 -15.53 -46.27
N PHE A 222 -5.32 -16.71 -45.73
CA PHE A 222 -5.79 -17.99 -46.25
C PHE A 222 -7.19 -18.40 -45.75
N CYS A 223 -7.49 -18.17 -44.46
CA CYS A 223 -8.76 -18.60 -43.85
C CYS A 223 -9.82 -17.50 -43.78
N GLY A 224 -9.46 -16.24 -44.09
CA GLY A 224 -10.37 -15.10 -44.00
C GLY A 224 -10.80 -14.73 -42.59
N ILE A 225 -10.13 -15.24 -41.55
CA ILE A 225 -10.46 -14.96 -40.15
C ILE A 225 -9.49 -13.93 -39.56
N GLY A 226 -10.03 -12.99 -38.78
CA GLY A 226 -9.26 -11.94 -38.11
C GLY A 226 -9.67 -11.77 -36.64
N GLU A 227 -8.73 -11.34 -35.82
CA GLU A 227 -8.98 -10.94 -34.43
C GLU A 227 -8.19 -9.69 -34.06
N THR A 228 -8.81 -8.76 -33.34
CA THR A 228 -8.09 -7.61 -32.79
C THR A 228 -7.34 -8.02 -31.53
N ARG A 229 -6.05 -7.66 -31.46
CA ARG A 229 -5.22 -7.94 -30.28
C ARG A 229 -4.49 -6.70 -29.81
N LYS A 230 -4.38 -6.59 -28.49
CA LYS A 230 -3.50 -5.64 -27.81
C LYS A 230 -2.16 -6.30 -27.53
N LEU A 231 -1.09 -5.68 -28.02
CA LEU A 231 0.29 -6.14 -27.96
C LEU A 231 1.11 -5.14 -27.15
N GLU A 232 2.03 -5.64 -26.32
CA GLU A 232 3.03 -4.78 -25.69
C GLU A 232 3.98 -4.23 -26.77
N LYS A 233 4.46 -3.00 -26.57
CA LYS A 233 5.37 -2.35 -27.52
C LYS A 233 6.67 -3.17 -27.66
N GLY A 234 7.04 -3.52 -28.89
CA GLY A 234 8.22 -4.36 -29.16
C GLY A 234 7.97 -5.88 -29.11
N ASN A 235 6.70 -6.33 -29.04
CA ASN A 235 6.38 -7.75 -29.08
C ASN A 235 6.70 -8.38 -30.45
N THR A 236 7.67 -9.30 -30.49
CA THR A 236 8.11 -10.02 -31.70
C THR A 236 7.41 -11.36 -31.90
N LYS A 237 6.39 -11.67 -31.08
CA LYS A 237 5.72 -12.96 -31.13
C LYS A 237 4.93 -13.12 -32.42
N ILE A 238 5.24 -14.18 -33.15
CA ILE A 238 4.47 -14.60 -34.32
C ILE A 238 3.22 -15.34 -33.85
N PHE A 239 2.04 -14.84 -34.22
CA PHE A 239 0.77 -15.49 -33.93
C PHE A 239 0.37 -16.42 -35.07
N LYS A 240 -0.25 -17.55 -34.74
CA LYS A 240 -0.67 -18.57 -35.72
C LYS A 240 -2.19 -18.68 -35.76
N CYS A 241 -2.71 -18.90 -36.97
CA CYS A 241 -4.13 -19.14 -37.22
C CYS A 241 -4.58 -20.44 -36.54
N VAL A 242 -5.69 -20.39 -35.81
CA VAL A 242 -6.26 -21.57 -35.12
C VAL A 242 -6.73 -22.67 -36.07
N ASN A 243 -7.03 -22.33 -37.33
CA ASN A 243 -7.60 -23.27 -38.30
C ASN A 243 -6.53 -23.90 -39.21
N CYS A 244 -5.60 -23.10 -39.75
CA CYS A 244 -4.59 -23.58 -40.69
C CYS A 244 -3.15 -23.51 -40.18
N ASN A 245 -2.93 -23.03 -38.94
CA ASN A 245 -1.63 -22.89 -38.27
C ASN A 245 -0.60 -22.00 -39.00
N ARG A 246 -1.00 -21.31 -40.07
CA ARG A 246 -0.17 -20.32 -40.77
C ARG A 246 0.02 -19.05 -39.92
N PRO A 247 1.12 -18.31 -40.09
CA PRO A 247 1.30 -17.01 -39.44
C PRO A 247 0.15 -16.05 -39.77
N LEU A 248 -0.30 -15.30 -38.76
CA LEU A 248 -1.24 -14.20 -38.93
C LEU A 248 -0.49 -12.96 -39.36
N GLU A 249 -1.05 -12.24 -40.33
CA GLU A 249 -0.58 -10.95 -40.79
C GLU A 249 -1.10 -9.85 -39.86
N LYS A 250 -0.25 -8.88 -39.55
CA LYS A 250 -0.59 -7.72 -38.73
C LYS A 250 -1.06 -6.58 -39.64
N GLN A 251 -2.29 -6.11 -39.43
CA GLN A 251 -2.91 -5.02 -40.19
C GLN A 251 -3.47 -3.95 -39.24
N ASN A 252 -3.70 -2.73 -39.75
CA ASN A 252 -4.36 -1.62 -39.05
C ASN A 252 -3.84 -1.34 -37.64
N ALA A 253 -2.51 -1.38 -37.47
CA ALA A 253 -1.88 -1.19 -36.17
C ALA A 253 -1.95 0.28 -35.73
N ARG A 254 -2.41 0.50 -34.50
CA ARG A 254 -2.46 1.82 -33.86
C ARG A 254 -1.93 1.77 -32.43
N GLU A 255 -1.27 2.83 -31.99
CA GLU A 255 -0.84 2.94 -30.60
C GLU A 255 -2.00 3.31 -29.68
N ILE A 256 -2.02 2.70 -28.49
CA ILE A 256 -2.89 3.05 -27.38
C ILE A 256 -2.07 3.38 -26.14
N HIS A 257 -2.44 4.45 -25.46
CA HIS A 257 -1.82 4.90 -24.22
C HIS A 257 -2.81 4.69 -23.07
N GLU A 258 -2.34 4.10 -21.98
CA GLU A 258 -3.14 3.86 -20.78
C GLU A 258 -2.42 4.35 -19.53
N CYS A 259 -3.03 5.32 -18.85
CA CYS A 259 -2.54 5.82 -17.59
C CYS A 259 -2.96 4.87 -16.46
N ALA A 260 -2.00 4.20 -15.82
CA ALA A 260 -2.30 3.31 -14.67
C ALA A 260 -2.91 4.06 -13.48
N ARG A 261 -2.55 5.34 -13.31
CA ARG A 261 -2.95 6.18 -12.17
C ARG A 261 -4.38 6.71 -12.31
N CYS A 262 -4.68 7.43 -13.39
CA CYS A 262 -6.02 7.98 -13.66
C CYS A 262 -6.95 6.93 -14.30
N GLY A 263 -6.41 5.91 -14.96
CA GLY A 263 -7.18 4.95 -15.75
C GLY A 263 -7.76 5.47 -17.05
N ILE A 264 -7.30 6.63 -17.50
CA ILE A 264 -7.66 7.23 -18.77
C ILE A 264 -6.90 6.49 -19.89
N ASN A 265 -7.56 6.31 -21.05
CA ASN A 265 -6.96 5.72 -22.24
C ASN A 265 -7.12 6.63 -23.47
N SER A 266 -6.21 6.50 -24.42
CA SER A 266 -6.19 7.35 -25.63
C SER A 266 -7.31 7.02 -26.62
N GLU A 267 -7.92 5.84 -26.55
CA GLU A 267 -9.09 5.52 -27.40
C GLU A 267 -10.30 6.40 -27.06
N LYS A 268 -10.51 6.68 -25.77
CA LYS A 268 -11.61 7.51 -25.30
C LYS A 268 -11.22 8.99 -25.15
N ASN A 269 -9.96 9.26 -24.83
CA ASN A 269 -9.48 10.61 -24.51
C ASN A 269 -8.12 10.88 -25.18
N PRO A 270 -8.06 10.93 -26.52
CA PRO A 270 -6.80 11.05 -27.25
C PRO A 270 -6.03 12.33 -26.91
N SER A 271 -6.73 13.44 -26.69
CA SER A 271 -6.14 14.75 -26.37
C SER A 271 -5.48 14.81 -24.99
N ASN A 272 -5.72 13.83 -24.10
CA ASN A 272 -5.24 13.82 -22.72
C ASN A 272 -3.81 13.26 -22.57
N PHE A 273 -3.11 13.02 -23.68
CA PHE A 273 -1.74 12.50 -23.70
C PHE A 273 -0.80 13.49 -24.38
N SER A 274 0.47 13.50 -23.98
CA SER A 274 1.50 14.33 -24.62
C SER A 274 1.67 13.94 -26.09
N GLU A 275 1.92 14.94 -26.95
CA GLU A 275 2.12 14.71 -28.40
C GLU A 275 3.47 14.03 -28.68
N GLY A 276 4.46 14.29 -27.82
CA GLY A 276 5.79 13.70 -27.90
C GLY A 276 6.19 12.94 -26.63
N ILE A 277 7.32 12.24 -26.74
CA ILE A 277 7.99 11.59 -25.61
C ILE A 277 8.59 12.68 -24.71
N GLU A 278 8.23 12.68 -23.44
CA GLU A 278 8.76 13.60 -22.43
C GLU A 278 9.63 12.87 -21.40
N ASN A 279 10.55 13.60 -20.76
CA ASN A 279 11.36 13.11 -19.64
C ASN A 279 10.52 13.00 -18.35
N ASP A 280 10.74 11.96 -17.56
CA ASP A 280 10.12 11.79 -16.24
C ASP A 280 10.78 12.70 -15.20
N LEU A 281 10.30 13.94 -15.12
CA LEU A 281 10.79 14.89 -14.14
C LEU A 281 10.50 14.45 -12.70
N TYR A 282 9.58 13.50 -12.48
CA TYR A 282 9.38 12.97 -11.15
C TYR A 282 10.56 12.14 -10.62
N GLU A 283 11.31 11.47 -11.51
CA GLU A 283 12.56 10.80 -11.12
C GLU A 283 13.59 11.83 -10.64
N ILE A 284 13.60 13.01 -11.26
CA ILE A 284 14.52 14.10 -10.95
C ILE A 284 14.09 14.86 -9.70
N MET A 285 12.79 15.00 -9.47
CA MET A 285 12.26 15.61 -8.26
C MET A 285 12.60 14.81 -7.00
N GLY A 286 12.73 13.48 -7.11
CA GLY A 286 13.14 12.63 -5.98
C GLY A 286 12.20 12.70 -4.77
N LEU A 287 10.94 13.11 -4.96
CA LEU A 287 9.99 13.24 -3.86
C LEU A 287 9.49 11.85 -3.44
N ASP A 288 9.92 11.39 -2.27
CA ASP A 288 9.55 10.07 -1.76
C ASP A 288 8.17 10.10 -1.07
N ILE A 289 7.16 9.52 -1.72
CA ILE A 289 5.80 9.37 -1.17
C ILE A 289 5.75 8.25 -0.12
N VAL A 290 6.76 7.36 -0.06
CA VAL A 290 6.83 6.23 0.89
C VAL A 290 6.96 6.69 2.35
N LEU A 291 7.50 7.90 2.57
CA LEU A 291 7.61 8.51 3.90
C LEU A 291 6.27 8.57 4.64
N VAL A 292 5.17 8.75 3.91
CA VAL A 292 3.83 8.80 4.49
C VAL A 292 3.31 7.37 4.74
N SER A 293 4.02 6.64 5.59
CA SER A 293 3.66 5.32 6.10
C SER A 293 3.58 5.34 7.63
N PRO A 294 2.67 4.54 8.24
CA PRO A 294 2.54 4.48 9.69
C PRO A 294 3.88 4.17 10.36
N ARG A 295 4.23 4.95 11.38
CA ARG A 295 5.45 4.85 12.17
C ARG A 295 6.73 4.93 11.33
N HIS A 296 6.69 5.64 10.20
CA HIS A 296 7.88 5.99 9.44
C HIS A 296 8.78 6.92 10.26
N LEU A 297 10.09 6.84 10.04
CA LEU A 297 11.09 7.62 10.77
C LEU A 297 11.92 8.48 9.82
N PHE A 298 12.05 9.75 10.14
CA PHE A 298 12.94 10.66 9.44
C PHE A 298 14.02 11.18 10.38
N ARG A 299 15.15 11.61 9.80
CA ARG A 299 16.28 12.16 10.57
C ARG A 299 15.87 13.48 11.21
N MET A 300 16.10 13.66 12.51
CA MET A 300 15.77 14.90 13.22
C MET A 300 16.58 16.11 12.71
N PRO A 301 16.08 17.36 12.84
CA PRO A 301 16.90 18.54 12.54
C PRO A 301 18.17 18.50 13.39
N TYR A 302 19.29 18.94 12.80
CA TYR A 302 20.61 18.93 13.41
C TYR A 302 21.19 17.55 13.75
N SER A 303 20.47 16.45 13.54
CA SER A 303 21.08 15.13 13.64
C SER A 303 22.13 14.92 12.53
N LEU A 304 23.20 14.22 12.84
CA LEU A 304 24.26 13.90 11.89
C LEU A 304 23.84 12.76 10.95
N HIS A 305 24.39 12.78 9.75
CA HIS A 305 24.24 11.71 8.78
C HIS A 305 25.36 10.67 8.92
N GLU A 306 25.01 9.38 9.03
CA GLU A 306 25.93 8.32 9.44
C GLU A 306 27.07 8.06 8.45
N LYS A 307 26.93 8.48 7.18
CA LYS A 307 27.96 8.28 6.14
C LYS A 307 28.79 9.53 5.80
N THR A 308 28.20 10.71 5.99
CA THR A 308 28.75 12.00 5.54
C THR A 308 29.18 12.86 6.72
N SER A 309 28.68 12.56 7.92
CA SER A 309 28.86 13.36 9.15
C SER A 309 28.37 14.79 9.05
N LEU A 310 27.61 15.14 8.01
CA LEU A 310 26.99 16.46 7.90
C LEU A 310 25.74 16.51 8.78
N ALA A 311 25.50 17.68 9.37
CA ALA A 311 24.30 17.94 10.15
C ALA A 311 23.09 18.14 9.21
N SER A 312 21.91 17.67 9.63
CA SER A 312 20.64 18.04 9.00
C SER A 312 20.27 19.50 9.30
N ALA A 313 21.05 20.42 8.72
CA ALA A 313 20.98 21.84 8.98
C ALA A 313 19.69 22.45 8.42
N VAL A 314 19.02 23.28 9.23
CA VAL A 314 17.85 24.06 8.80
C VAL A 314 18.31 25.23 7.95
N ILE A 315 17.60 25.46 6.85
CA ILE A 315 17.92 26.45 5.82
C ILE A 315 16.71 27.36 5.66
N GLU A 316 16.95 28.66 5.49
CA GLU A 316 15.92 29.58 5.05
C GLU A 316 15.46 29.21 3.64
N LYS A 317 14.14 29.22 3.41
CA LYS A 317 13.52 28.79 2.15
C LYS A 317 14.05 29.53 0.91
N ASP A 318 14.45 30.80 1.06
CA ASP A 318 15.00 31.61 -0.04
C ASP A 318 16.47 31.30 -0.35
N LYS A 319 17.18 30.62 0.56
CA LYS A 319 18.62 30.29 0.45
C LYS A 319 18.91 28.88 -0.06
N ILE A 320 17.90 28.18 -0.58
CA ILE A 320 18.05 26.79 -1.06
C ILE A 320 19.06 26.71 -2.24
N SER A 321 19.01 27.66 -3.18
CA SER A 321 19.93 27.70 -4.34
C SER A 321 21.39 27.88 -3.92
N GLU A 322 21.62 28.75 -2.95
CA GLU A 322 22.95 29.11 -2.43
C GLU A 322 23.54 28.06 -1.49
N PHE A 323 22.75 27.04 -1.10
CA PHE A 323 23.20 26.05 -0.14
C PHE A 323 24.35 25.19 -0.68
N ASP A 324 25.32 24.90 0.19
CA ASP A 324 26.51 24.10 -0.06
C ASP A 324 26.74 23.24 1.20
N PHE A 325 27.31 22.04 1.02
CA PHE A 325 27.63 21.12 2.11
C PHE A 325 28.47 21.75 3.23
N LYS A 326 29.27 22.78 2.95
CA LYS A 326 30.02 23.52 3.98
C LYS A 326 29.13 24.16 5.04
N HIS A 327 27.88 24.53 4.70
CA HIS A 327 26.91 25.11 5.63
C HIS A 327 26.38 24.07 6.63
N ALA A 328 26.47 22.79 6.30
CA ALA A 328 26.07 21.67 7.16
C ALA A 328 27.23 21.06 7.97
N ASN A 329 28.39 21.73 8.02
CA ASN A 329 29.52 21.27 8.81
C ASN A 329 29.19 21.31 10.32
N PRO A 330 29.26 20.17 11.06
CA PRO A 330 28.92 20.10 12.48
C PRO A 330 29.64 21.11 13.37
N LEU A 331 30.85 21.51 12.99
CA LEU A 331 31.66 22.46 13.77
C LEU A 331 31.18 23.90 13.61
N LYS A 332 30.52 24.24 12.50
CA LYS A 332 30.17 25.63 12.13
C LYS A 332 28.66 25.87 11.93
N VAL A 333 27.86 24.81 11.91
CA VAL A 333 26.42 24.89 11.65
C VAL A 333 25.74 25.77 12.70
N LYS A 334 24.85 26.66 12.24
CA LYS A 334 24.02 27.50 13.11
C LYS A 334 22.66 26.86 13.34
N VAL A 335 22.17 26.97 14.57
CA VAL A 335 20.85 26.48 14.97
C VAL A 335 19.78 27.50 14.59
N ASN A 336 18.77 27.03 13.86
CA ASN A 336 17.59 27.76 13.39
C ASN A 336 16.36 26.88 13.64
N ASN A 337 15.19 27.50 13.71
CA ASN A 337 13.95 26.78 13.98
C ASN A 337 13.46 25.98 12.76
N PHE A 338 13.33 24.67 12.90
CA PHE A 338 12.73 23.80 11.86
C PHE A 338 11.21 23.69 11.97
N MET A 339 10.63 24.01 13.13
CA MET A 339 9.20 23.92 13.42
C MET A 339 8.63 25.34 13.51
N PRO A 340 8.26 25.97 12.39
CA PRO A 340 7.79 27.35 12.39
C PRO A 340 6.45 27.49 13.14
N ASP A 341 6.21 28.68 13.68
CA ASP A 341 4.92 29.03 14.25
C ASP A 341 3.87 29.09 13.14
N SER A 342 2.88 28.22 13.22
CA SER A 342 1.85 28.06 12.19
C SER A 342 0.48 28.51 12.69
N ILE A 343 -0.33 28.99 11.75
CA ILE A 343 -1.70 29.45 12.04
C ILE A 343 -2.68 28.33 11.68
N GLU A 344 -3.62 28.04 12.57
CA GLU A 344 -4.65 27.03 12.33
C GLU A 344 -5.43 27.33 11.05
N GLY A 345 -5.47 26.36 10.13
CA GLY A 345 -6.16 26.48 8.85
C GLY A 345 -5.37 27.20 7.76
N GLU A 346 -4.11 27.59 7.98
CA GLU A 346 -3.21 28.13 6.96
C GLU A 346 -3.12 27.21 5.72
N ALA A 347 -3.08 25.89 5.95
CA ALA A 347 -3.02 24.89 4.88
C ALA A 347 -4.40 24.52 4.28
N LYS A 348 -5.49 25.22 4.63
CA LYS A 348 -6.86 24.85 4.19
C LYS A 348 -6.99 24.85 2.66
N ASN A 349 -6.48 25.90 2.00
CA ASN A 349 -6.56 26.03 0.54
C ASN A 349 -5.75 24.93 -0.16
N PHE A 350 -4.57 24.61 0.38
CA PHE A 350 -3.74 23.49 -0.07
C PHE A 350 -4.48 22.15 0.06
N VAL A 351 -5.09 21.88 1.22
CA VAL A 351 -5.84 20.64 1.47
C VAL A 351 -7.02 20.49 0.51
N ILE A 352 -7.83 21.53 0.31
CA ILE A 352 -9.00 21.47 -0.57
C ILE A 352 -8.57 21.13 -2.00
N GLN A 353 -7.62 21.88 -2.55
CA GLN A 353 -7.15 21.66 -3.93
C GLN A 353 -6.51 20.28 -4.11
N ALA A 354 -5.72 19.83 -3.14
CA ALA A 354 -5.11 18.51 -3.18
C ALA A 354 -6.14 17.37 -3.12
N LEU A 355 -7.19 17.51 -2.30
CA LEU A 355 -8.24 16.51 -2.20
C LEU A 355 -9.13 16.47 -3.45
N ASP A 356 -9.44 17.62 -4.03
CA ASP A 356 -10.20 17.68 -5.29
C ASP A 356 -9.40 17.09 -6.44
N TRP A 357 -8.12 17.44 -6.56
CA TRP A 357 -7.23 16.80 -7.52
C TRP A 357 -7.14 15.28 -7.30
N ALA A 358 -7.08 14.82 -6.04
CA ALA A 358 -6.99 13.40 -5.73
C ALA A 358 -8.26 12.62 -6.13
N LYS A 359 -9.46 13.22 -6.06
CA LYS A 359 -10.70 12.55 -6.51
C LYS A 359 -10.63 12.14 -7.98
N ASP A 360 -10.06 13.01 -8.82
CA ASP A 360 -10.01 12.81 -10.27
C ASP A 360 -8.77 12.01 -10.72
N ASN A 361 -7.68 12.09 -9.97
CA ASN A 361 -6.37 11.59 -10.40
C ASN A 361 -5.84 10.43 -9.57
N MET A 362 -6.38 10.17 -8.39
CA MET A 362 -6.06 9.01 -7.58
C MET A 362 -7.29 8.12 -7.54
N LYS A 363 -7.26 7.04 -8.31
CA LYS A 363 -8.20 5.95 -8.04
C LYS A 363 -7.96 5.50 -6.61
N GLU A 364 -9.00 5.49 -5.78
CA GLU A 364 -8.97 4.68 -4.58
C GLU A 364 -8.52 3.28 -5.02
N VAL A 365 -7.44 2.80 -4.40
CA VAL A 365 -7.00 1.42 -4.57
C VAL A 365 -8.05 0.54 -3.90
N THR A 366 -9.23 0.43 -4.50
CA THR A 366 -9.95 -0.83 -4.46
C THR A 366 -8.99 -1.80 -5.11
N ASN A 367 -8.33 -2.63 -4.29
CA ASN A 367 -7.44 -3.69 -4.74
C ASN A 367 -8.22 -4.63 -5.68
N LYS A 368 -8.40 -4.22 -6.94
CA LYS A 368 -8.87 -5.07 -8.01
C LYS A 368 -7.72 -6.02 -8.26
N ALA A 369 -7.83 -7.21 -7.67
CA ALA A 369 -6.96 -8.32 -7.98
C ALA A 369 -6.88 -8.47 -9.52
N THR A 370 -5.74 -8.13 -10.09
CA THR A 370 -5.39 -8.50 -11.46
C THR A 370 -4.89 -9.94 -11.42
N GLY A 371 -5.43 -10.78 -12.30
CA GLY A 371 -5.15 -12.21 -12.35
C GLY A 371 -6.39 -13.07 -12.55
N LYS A 372 -6.17 -14.38 -12.72
CA LYS A 372 -7.12 -15.43 -13.14
C LYS A 372 -8.40 -15.58 -12.28
N TYR A 373 -8.54 -14.79 -11.21
CA TYR A 373 -9.65 -14.82 -10.24
C TYR A 373 -10.39 -13.47 -10.10
N SER A 374 -10.14 -12.49 -10.99
CA SER A 374 -10.77 -11.15 -10.96
C SER A 374 -12.31 -11.17 -10.94
N ASN A 375 -12.91 -12.25 -11.44
CA ASN A 375 -14.36 -12.46 -11.54
C ASN A 375 -14.97 -13.36 -10.46
N PHE A 376 -14.23 -13.74 -9.40
CA PHE A 376 -14.79 -14.60 -8.35
C PHE A 376 -15.84 -13.85 -7.51
N LYS A 377 -17.11 -14.24 -7.65
CA LYS A 377 -18.19 -13.84 -6.74
C LYS A 377 -18.35 -14.93 -5.66
N PRO A 378 -18.40 -14.57 -4.36
CA PRO A 378 -18.65 -15.54 -3.30
C PRO A 378 -19.99 -16.25 -3.52
N ILE A 379 -19.99 -17.56 -3.32
CA ILE A 379 -21.19 -18.38 -3.48
C ILE A 379 -22.01 -18.24 -2.19
N LYS A 380 -23.18 -17.59 -2.24
CA LYS A 380 -24.09 -17.58 -1.08
C LYS A 380 -24.77 -18.96 -0.97
N LEU A 381 -24.45 -19.71 0.08
CA LEU A 381 -25.13 -20.96 0.42
C LEU A 381 -26.11 -20.69 1.57
N ASP A 382 -27.41 -20.93 1.34
CA ASP A 382 -28.50 -20.59 2.27
C ASP A 382 -28.49 -21.42 3.59
N SER A 383 -27.67 -22.46 3.68
CA SER A 383 -27.50 -23.23 4.92
C SER A 383 -26.14 -23.95 4.94
N ILE A 384 -25.13 -23.32 5.54
CA ILE A 384 -23.82 -23.93 5.75
C ILE A 384 -23.90 -24.86 6.95
N LYS A 385 -23.83 -26.17 6.68
CA LYS A 385 -23.84 -27.25 7.67
C LYS A 385 -22.43 -27.82 7.82
N GLU A 386 -21.96 -28.05 9.04
CA GLU A 386 -20.59 -28.56 9.26
C GLU A 386 -20.37 -29.95 8.63
N GLU A 387 -21.46 -30.72 8.49
CA GLU A 387 -21.46 -32.02 7.83
C GLU A 387 -21.06 -31.93 6.35
N ASN A 388 -21.26 -30.77 5.73
CA ASN A 388 -20.94 -30.50 4.33
C ASN A 388 -19.49 -30.05 4.12
N PHE A 389 -18.69 -29.89 5.18
CA PHE A 389 -17.28 -29.58 5.05
C PHE A 389 -16.45 -30.80 4.60
N PRO A 390 -15.40 -30.59 3.78
CA PRO A 390 -14.49 -31.65 3.40
C PRO A 390 -13.76 -32.24 4.61
N PRO A 391 -13.35 -33.52 4.55
CA PRO A 391 -12.68 -34.21 5.66
C PRO A 391 -11.46 -33.46 6.20
N CYS A 392 -10.65 -32.87 5.31
CA CYS A 392 -9.47 -32.10 5.69
C CYS A 392 -9.81 -30.85 6.52
N VAL A 393 -10.90 -30.16 6.19
CA VAL A 393 -11.36 -28.98 6.93
C VAL A 393 -11.95 -29.38 8.27
N LYS A 394 -12.67 -30.50 8.33
CA LYS A 394 -13.18 -31.06 9.59
C LYS A 394 -12.03 -31.42 10.54
N LEU A 395 -10.94 -31.99 10.02
CA LEU A 395 -9.74 -32.27 10.81
C LEU A 395 -9.07 -30.99 11.29
N ILE A 396 -8.91 -29.98 10.43
CA ILE A 396 -8.40 -28.67 10.85
C ILE A 396 -9.28 -28.11 11.98
N LEU A 397 -10.61 -28.14 11.87
CA LEU A 397 -11.56 -27.62 12.86
C LEU A 397 -11.52 -28.33 14.24
N LYS A 398 -10.94 -29.53 14.31
CA LYS A 398 -10.71 -30.24 15.59
C LYS A 398 -9.51 -29.69 16.37
N GLY A 399 -8.67 -28.88 15.74
CA GLY A 399 -7.42 -28.37 16.30
C GLY A 399 -6.19 -28.95 15.59
N LEU A 400 -5.09 -28.20 15.60
CA LEU A 400 -3.82 -28.60 15.00
C LEU A 400 -2.66 -28.45 15.99
N VAL A 401 -1.81 -29.48 16.03
CA VAL A 401 -0.53 -29.48 16.75
C VAL A 401 0.47 -28.57 16.03
N ASP A 402 0.70 -28.82 14.73
CA ASP A 402 1.55 -28.01 13.86
C ASP A 402 0.79 -27.52 12.61
N GLY A 403 1.28 -26.45 11.97
CA GLY A 403 0.68 -25.90 10.74
C GLY A 403 -0.50 -24.96 10.98
N ARG A 404 -0.72 -24.47 12.21
CA ARG A 404 -1.85 -23.59 12.60
C ARG A 404 -2.00 -22.35 11.71
N LYS A 405 -0.91 -21.69 11.33
CA LYS A 405 -0.95 -20.54 10.39
C LYS A 405 -1.48 -20.94 9.00
N ARG A 406 -1.09 -22.12 8.51
CA ARG A 406 -1.58 -22.68 7.24
C ARG A 406 -3.05 -23.11 7.38
N GLY A 407 -3.43 -23.70 8.51
CA GLY A 407 -4.83 -24.03 8.84
C GLY A 407 -5.74 -22.80 8.88
N LEU A 408 -5.30 -21.72 9.55
CA LEU A 408 -6.02 -20.44 9.59
C LEU A 408 -6.24 -19.88 8.17
N PHE A 409 -5.21 -19.92 7.33
CA PHE A 409 -5.32 -19.49 5.93
C PHE A 409 -6.36 -20.30 5.14
N VAL A 410 -6.40 -21.63 5.33
CA VAL A 410 -7.41 -22.50 4.71
C VAL A 410 -8.83 -22.13 5.16
N LEU A 411 -9.04 -21.94 6.47
CA LEU A 411 -10.36 -21.64 7.03
C LEU A 411 -10.87 -20.28 6.54
N ILE A 412 -10.04 -19.23 6.62
CA ILE A 412 -10.41 -17.88 6.15
C ILE A 412 -10.80 -17.91 4.67
N ASN A 413 -9.99 -18.52 3.82
CA ASN A 413 -10.23 -18.51 2.38
C ASN A 413 -11.45 -19.35 2.01
N LEU A 414 -11.61 -20.54 2.58
CA LEU A 414 -12.78 -21.39 2.34
C LEU A 414 -14.07 -20.69 2.76
N PHE A 415 -14.15 -20.19 4.00
CA PHE A 415 -15.38 -19.64 4.54
C PHE A 415 -15.78 -18.33 3.85
N ARG A 416 -14.81 -17.50 3.48
CA ARG A 416 -15.08 -16.31 2.66
C ARG A 416 -15.51 -16.68 1.23
N SER A 417 -14.96 -17.75 0.65
CA SER A 417 -15.36 -18.21 -0.69
C SER A 417 -16.79 -18.77 -0.74
N ILE A 418 -17.28 -19.36 0.35
CA ILE A 418 -18.67 -19.85 0.48
C ILE A 418 -19.62 -18.81 1.11
N GLY A 419 -19.20 -17.55 1.21
CA GLY A 419 -20.06 -16.44 1.62
C GLY A 419 -20.50 -16.45 3.09
N MET A 420 -19.70 -17.01 4.00
CA MET A 420 -19.97 -16.97 5.44
C MET A 420 -19.89 -15.52 5.96
N ASP A 421 -20.84 -15.14 6.81
CA ASP A 421 -20.86 -13.82 7.46
C ASP A 421 -19.60 -13.59 8.32
N GLN A 422 -19.15 -12.34 8.37
CA GLN A 422 -17.91 -11.96 9.06
C GLN A 422 -17.96 -12.25 10.57
N LYS A 423 -19.06 -11.91 11.24
CA LYS A 423 -19.18 -12.13 12.69
C LYS A 423 -19.19 -13.62 13.01
N ILE A 424 -19.84 -14.42 12.15
CA ILE A 424 -19.87 -15.88 12.27
C ILE A 424 -18.47 -16.47 12.06
N LEU A 425 -17.75 -16.00 11.04
CA LEU A 425 -16.38 -16.46 10.75
C LEU A 425 -15.42 -16.13 11.90
N GLU A 426 -15.46 -14.90 12.41
CA GLU A 426 -14.64 -14.46 13.55
C GLU A 426 -14.85 -15.35 14.77
N LYS A 427 -16.12 -15.58 15.16
CA LYS A 427 -16.46 -16.48 16.27
C LYS A 427 -15.94 -17.89 16.04
N LYS A 428 -16.12 -18.44 14.84
CA LYS A 428 -15.69 -19.81 14.49
C LYS A 428 -14.17 -19.98 14.54
N LEU A 429 -13.42 -18.95 14.17
CA LEU A 429 -11.95 -18.96 14.24
C LEU A 429 -11.43 -18.82 15.65
N GLN A 430 -12.11 -18.05 16.51
CA GLN A 430 -11.78 -17.98 17.94
C GLN A 430 -12.00 -19.33 18.62
N GLU A 431 -13.15 -19.97 18.39
CA GLU A 431 -13.46 -21.31 18.90
C GLU A 431 -12.45 -22.36 18.40
N TRP A 432 -12.10 -22.30 17.11
CA TRP A 432 -11.07 -23.18 16.55
C TRP A 432 -9.69 -22.94 17.18
N ASN A 433 -9.31 -21.68 17.42
CA ASN A 433 -8.00 -21.36 17.97
C ASN A 433 -7.81 -21.88 19.40
N GLN A 434 -8.89 -21.92 20.19
CA GLN A 434 -8.91 -22.51 21.54
C GLN A 434 -8.72 -24.03 21.53
N ARG A 435 -9.05 -24.71 20.43
CA ARG A 435 -8.88 -26.16 20.28
C ARG A 435 -7.48 -26.57 19.82
N ASN A 436 -6.64 -25.62 19.44
CA ASN A 436 -5.25 -25.89 19.09
C ASN A 436 -4.41 -26.12 20.34
N GLU A 437 -3.46 -27.06 20.28
CA GLU A 437 -2.56 -27.37 21.40
C GLU A 437 -1.78 -26.13 21.88
N VAL A 438 -1.35 -25.29 20.94
CA VAL A 438 -0.81 -23.96 21.22
C VAL A 438 -1.62 -22.91 20.46
N PRO A 439 -2.44 -22.08 21.10
CA PRO A 439 -3.22 -21.05 20.42
C PRO A 439 -2.34 -20.06 19.63
N LEU A 440 -2.83 -19.60 18.47
CA LEU A 440 -2.25 -18.44 17.79
C LEU A 440 -2.55 -17.16 18.59
N LYS A 441 -1.63 -16.20 18.57
CA LYS A 441 -1.86 -14.87 19.16
C LYS A 441 -3.08 -14.22 18.54
N GLN A 442 -3.98 -13.67 19.35
CA GLN A 442 -5.24 -13.08 18.88
C GLN A 442 -5.00 -11.99 17.83
N GLY A 443 -4.01 -11.12 18.05
CA GLY A 443 -3.64 -10.08 17.08
C GLY A 443 -3.23 -10.63 15.70
N TYR A 444 -2.66 -11.85 15.63
CA TYR A 444 -2.36 -12.49 14.36
C TYR A 444 -3.64 -12.88 13.60
N ILE A 445 -4.64 -13.44 14.30
CA ILE A 445 -5.93 -13.80 13.70
C ILE A 445 -6.66 -12.54 13.21
N THR A 446 -6.73 -11.50 14.04
CA THR A 446 -7.33 -10.20 13.69
C THR A 446 -6.64 -9.57 12.47
N SER A 447 -5.30 -9.59 12.43
CA SER A 447 -4.53 -9.08 11.31
C SER A 447 -4.80 -9.86 10.02
N GLN A 448 -4.87 -11.19 10.09
CA GLN A 448 -5.17 -12.03 8.92
C GLN A 448 -6.59 -11.83 8.41
N LEU A 449 -7.57 -11.63 9.30
CA LEU A 449 -8.95 -11.32 8.92
C LEU A 449 -9.07 -9.94 8.30
N SER A 450 -8.48 -8.90 8.92
CA SER A 450 -8.44 -7.55 8.36
C SER A 450 -7.79 -7.55 6.98
N TRP A 451 -6.65 -8.23 6.82
CA TRP A 451 -5.98 -8.41 5.53
C TRP A 451 -6.86 -9.11 4.50
N ALA A 452 -7.58 -10.17 4.92
CA ALA A 452 -8.44 -10.93 4.02
C ALA A 452 -9.64 -10.09 3.56
N TYR A 453 -10.35 -9.43 4.49
CA TYR A 453 -11.55 -8.64 4.18
C TYR A 453 -11.29 -7.38 3.37
N LYS A 454 -10.07 -6.82 3.44
CA LYS A 454 -9.61 -5.75 2.54
C LYS A 454 -9.43 -6.21 1.07
N ARG A 455 -9.63 -7.50 0.76
CA ARG A 455 -9.41 -8.11 -0.56
C ARG A 455 -10.60 -8.96 -1.00
N LYS A 456 -10.75 -9.19 -2.31
CA LYS A 456 -11.72 -10.19 -2.82
C LYS A 456 -11.40 -11.59 -2.23
N PRO A 457 -12.41 -12.46 -2.03
CA PRO A 457 -12.16 -13.82 -1.55
C PRO A 457 -11.14 -14.54 -2.44
N ILE A 458 -10.12 -15.12 -1.82
CA ILE A 458 -9.10 -15.92 -2.49
C ILE A 458 -9.51 -17.37 -2.38
N MET A 459 -9.37 -18.14 -3.46
CA MET A 459 -9.64 -19.58 -3.41
C MET A 459 -8.66 -20.29 -2.46
N PRO A 460 -9.11 -21.21 -1.61
CA PRO A 460 -8.20 -22.02 -0.82
C PRO A 460 -7.33 -22.89 -1.74
N GLN A 461 -6.18 -23.31 -1.22
CA GLN A 461 -5.23 -24.11 -1.98
C GLN A 461 -5.86 -25.42 -2.50
N ASN A 462 -5.35 -25.93 -3.62
CA ASN A 462 -5.78 -27.20 -4.20
C ASN A 462 -5.41 -28.38 -3.28
N CYS A 463 -6.22 -29.44 -3.31
CA CYS A 463 -6.14 -30.60 -2.40
C CYS A 463 -4.89 -31.51 -2.57
N LYS A 464 -3.83 -31.06 -3.24
CA LYS A 464 -2.57 -31.81 -3.47
C LYS A 464 -1.61 -31.65 -2.26
N ASP A 465 -0.30 -31.65 -2.52
CA ASP A 465 0.83 -31.62 -1.57
C ASP A 465 0.63 -30.71 -0.35
N PHE A 466 -0.11 -29.60 -0.50
CA PHE A 466 -0.41 -28.67 0.58
C PHE A 466 -1.13 -29.28 1.78
N TYR A 467 -2.19 -30.09 1.56
CA TYR A 467 -2.95 -30.70 2.66
C TYR A 467 -2.31 -32.01 3.15
N GLN A 468 -1.55 -32.68 2.28
CA GLN A 468 -0.73 -33.84 2.64
C GLN A 468 0.41 -33.42 3.57
N GLY A 469 1.12 -32.34 3.24
CA GLY A 469 2.16 -31.73 4.09
C GLY A 469 1.64 -31.02 5.35
N LEU A 470 0.32 -31.06 5.59
CA LEU A 470 -0.31 -30.68 6.85
C LEU A 470 -0.78 -31.88 7.67
N GLY A 471 -0.69 -33.10 7.13
CA GLY A 471 -1.18 -34.31 7.79
C GLY A 471 -2.70 -34.40 7.90
N VAL A 472 -3.46 -33.56 7.18
CA VAL A 472 -4.94 -33.48 7.28
C VAL A 472 -5.66 -34.06 6.05
N CYS A 473 -4.93 -34.61 5.09
CA CYS A 473 -5.52 -35.14 3.86
C CYS A 473 -6.10 -36.55 4.09
N VAL A 474 -7.43 -36.63 4.25
CA VAL A 474 -8.18 -37.89 4.31
C VAL A 474 -9.22 -37.90 3.18
N PRO A 475 -8.87 -38.38 1.98
CA PRO A 475 -9.77 -38.32 0.83
C PRO A 475 -10.98 -39.25 1.00
N ASP A 476 -12.16 -38.78 0.59
CA ASP A 476 -13.38 -39.59 0.46
C ASP A 476 -13.79 -39.75 -1.02
N GLY A 477 -14.92 -40.42 -1.28
CA GLY A 477 -15.42 -40.63 -2.66
C GLY A 477 -15.78 -39.34 -3.42
N VAL A 478 -15.91 -38.19 -2.75
CA VAL A 478 -16.13 -36.88 -3.37
C VAL A 478 -14.80 -36.18 -3.67
N CYS A 479 -13.77 -36.39 -2.83
CA CYS A 479 -12.43 -35.83 -3.00
C CYS A 479 -11.78 -36.18 -4.35
N ALA A 480 -12.04 -37.37 -4.90
CA ALA A 480 -11.50 -37.80 -6.21
C ALA A 480 -11.98 -36.96 -7.41
N ARG A 481 -13.08 -36.19 -7.25
CA ARG A 481 -13.73 -35.45 -8.34
C ARG A 481 -13.66 -33.93 -8.19
N ILE A 482 -12.79 -33.43 -7.31
CA ILE A 482 -12.67 -32.01 -6.99
C ILE A 482 -11.21 -31.55 -7.03
N LYS A 483 -11.00 -30.26 -7.28
CA LYS A 483 -9.66 -29.64 -7.31
C LYS A 483 -9.30 -28.96 -5.99
N ASN A 484 -10.28 -28.41 -5.27
CA ASN A 484 -10.11 -27.64 -4.04
C ASN A 484 -11.31 -27.84 -3.08
N PRO A 485 -11.18 -27.44 -1.81
CA PRO A 485 -12.24 -27.60 -0.80
C PRO A 485 -13.54 -26.84 -1.09
N VAL A 486 -13.52 -25.72 -1.82
CA VAL A 486 -14.76 -24.98 -2.18
C VAL A 486 -15.63 -25.84 -3.10
N ASN A 487 -15.02 -26.50 -4.09
CA ASN A 487 -15.74 -27.40 -4.99
C ASN A 487 -16.37 -28.59 -4.26
N TYR A 488 -15.78 -29.04 -3.14
CA TYR A 488 -16.38 -30.07 -2.28
C TYR A 488 -17.72 -29.61 -1.73
N VAL A 489 -17.73 -28.43 -1.08
CA VAL A 489 -18.90 -27.88 -0.40
C VAL A 489 -20.02 -27.61 -1.40
N VAL A 490 -19.69 -27.03 -2.56
CA VAL A 490 -20.65 -26.77 -3.64
C VAL A 490 -21.27 -28.08 -4.17
N ARG A 491 -20.46 -29.13 -4.34
CA ARG A 491 -20.95 -30.42 -4.84
C ARG A 491 -21.82 -31.15 -3.82
N LYS A 492 -21.49 -31.07 -2.53
CA LYS A 492 -22.34 -31.59 -1.45
C LYS A 492 -23.68 -30.87 -1.37
N ASP A 493 -23.69 -29.54 -1.41
CA ASP A 493 -24.93 -28.75 -1.44
C ASP A 493 -25.81 -29.12 -2.65
N PHE A 494 -25.21 -29.29 -3.84
CA PHE A 494 -25.93 -29.74 -5.03
C PHE A 494 -26.52 -31.15 -4.88
N LEU A 495 -25.77 -32.09 -4.29
CA LEU A 495 -26.25 -33.45 -4.03
C LEU A 495 -27.40 -33.46 -3.02
N GLU A 496 -27.31 -32.68 -1.93
CA GLU A 496 -28.37 -32.54 -0.94
C GLU A 496 -29.63 -31.90 -1.53
N LYS A 497 -29.49 -30.84 -2.33
CA LYS A 497 -30.62 -30.21 -3.04
C LYS A 497 -31.27 -31.17 -4.04
N SER A 498 -30.47 -31.99 -4.73
CA SER A 498 -30.96 -33.00 -5.68
C SER A 498 -31.70 -34.14 -4.96
N GLN A 499 -31.17 -34.63 -3.83
CA GLN A 499 -31.84 -35.63 -2.99
C GLN A 499 -33.13 -35.08 -2.38
N LYS A 500 -33.14 -33.84 -1.86
CA LYS A 500 -34.36 -33.18 -1.36
C LYS A 500 -35.42 -33.04 -2.46
N LYS A 501 -35.05 -32.66 -3.69
CA LYS A 501 -35.96 -32.62 -4.85
C LYS A 501 -36.49 -34.02 -5.20
N PHE A 502 -35.66 -35.05 -5.15
CA PHE A 502 -36.06 -36.43 -5.44
C PHE A 502 -37.00 -37.01 -4.37
N ILE A 503 -36.73 -36.76 -3.08
CA ILE A 503 -37.59 -37.14 -1.95
C ILE A 503 -38.93 -36.40 -2.03
N LYS A 504 -38.93 -35.10 -2.37
CA LYS A 504 -40.15 -34.31 -2.58
C LYS A 504 -40.97 -34.83 -3.78
N LYS A 505 -40.33 -35.27 -4.86
CA LYS A 505 -41.01 -35.95 -5.99
C LYS A 505 -41.59 -37.31 -5.59
N LYS A 506 -40.88 -38.13 -4.79
CA LYS A 506 -41.38 -39.42 -4.29
C LYS A 506 -42.55 -39.25 -3.31
N SER A 507 -42.51 -38.26 -2.42
CA SER A 507 -43.60 -38.00 -1.46
C SER A 507 -44.86 -37.48 -2.16
N VAL A 508 -44.71 -36.65 -3.20
CA VAL A 508 -45.83 -36.22 -4.05
C VAL A 508 -46.41 -37.41 -4.82
N LYS A 509 -45.57 -38.27 -5.43
CA LYS A 509 -46.04 -39.52 -6.09
C LYS A 509 -46.76 -40.47 -5.13
N LYS A 510 -46.28 -40.65 -3.89
CA LYS A 510 -46.95 -41.46 -2.85
C LYS A 510 -48.31 -40.86 -2.42
N LYS A 511 -48.42 -39.53 -2.29
CA LYS A 511 -49.70 -38.84 -2.01
C LYS A 511 -50.70 -38.99 -3.15
N VAL A 512 -50.24 -38.91 -4.40
CA VAL A 512 -51.07 -39.13 -5.60
C VAL A 512 -51.53 -40.59 -5.71
N ALA A 513 -50.65 -41.56 -5.42
CA ALA A 513 -50.99 -42.98 -5.39
C ALA A 513 -52.00 -43.32 -4.27
N LYS A 514 -51.81 -42.79 -3.05
CA LYS A 514 -52.81 -42.93 -1.96
C LYS A 514 -54.16 -42.32 -2.33
N LYS A 515 -54.19 -41.14 -2.97
CA LYS A 515 -55.44 -40.54 -3.47
C LYS A 515 -56.13 -41.40 -4.55
N LYS A 516 -55.37 -42.05 -5.43
CA LYS A 516 -55.93 -43.00 -6.43
C LYS A 516 -56.49 -44.27 -5.79
N ILE A 517 -55.82 -44.83 -4.78
CA ILE A 517 -56.31 -46.03 -4.05
C ILE A 517 -57.59 -45.70 -3.25
N VAL A 518 -57.65 -44.53 -2.61
CA VAL A 518 -58.86 -44.07 -1.90
C VAL A 518 -60.02 -43.78 -2.85
N LYS A 519 -59.73 -43.24 -4.06
CA LYS A 519 -60.76 -43.07 -5.11
C LYS A 519 -61.26 -44.40 -5.66
N LYS A 520 -60.38 -45.40 -5.85
CA LYS A 520 -60.77 -46.74 -6.35
C LYS A 520 -61.62 -47.50 -5.34
N ARG A 521 -61.24 -47.48 -4.05
CA ARG A 521 -62.08 -48.04 -2.95
C ARG A 521 -63.43 -47.34 -2.78
N LYS A 522 -63.54 -46.03 -3.09
CA LYS A 522 -64.84 -45.32 -3.09
C LYS A 522 -65.71 -45.63 -4.32
N PHE A 523 -65.12 -46.12 -5.40
CA PHE A 523 -65.84 -46.56 -6.60
C PHE A 523 -66.37 -47.98 -6.40
N ASP A 524 -65.55 -48.90 -5.86
CA ASP A 524 -65.95 -50.30 -5.61
C ASP A 524 -67.02 -50.47 -4.50
N ILE A 525 -67.26 -49.44 -3.68
CA ILE A 525 -68.33 -49.41 -2.64
C ILE A 525 -69.62 -48.78 -3.18
N ARG A 526 -69.61 -48.18 -4.38
CA ARG A 526 -70.79 -47.58 -5.02
C ARG A 526 -71.39 -48.43 -6.14
N GLU A 527 -70.75 -49.55 -6.49
CA GLU A 527 -71.24 -50.54 -7.48
C GLU A 527 -71.58 -51.90 -6.85
N LYS A 528 -71.77 -51.95 -5.53
CA LYS A 528 -72.47 -53.00 -4.78
C LYS A 528 -73.55 -52.33 -3.94
#